data_AF-A0A6A4FVI3-F1
#
_entry.id   AF-A0A6A4FVI3-F1
#
_cell.length_a   1.000
_cell.length_b   1.000
_cell.length_c   1.000
_cell.angle_alpha   90.00
_cell.angle_beta   90.00
_cell.angle_gamma   90.00
#
_symmetry.space_group_name_H-M   'P 1'
#
loop_
_entity.id
_entity.type
_entity.pdbx_description
1 polymer ?
#
loop_
_entity_poly.entity_id
_entity_poly.type
_entity_poly.pdbx_seq_one_letter_code
_entity_poly.pdbx_strand_id
1 'polypeptide(L)'
;MPEYLEMTTPERDSEVQARLEEMDMTEREQDEAIQVEDSPNKYESMPRFEGGITSRGSDNFSPDKSTEAGRSVARVYVPTLQERVHVVMLGPFGLVLELVNFVLSMLIFSAYIAELYGQSIYYSDSRTPVEMVVTSFFIVDFGLNVFIAAEPWKFVFSVHGMIDLVTIIPSLIVFIEPWSRSDLMFVFRVLRIFRILRVLRLARYIRFKKHGFEYELGVFILSTIAVILCAAGIYQALESEQYGEDEKLQFHDSLYFVLVTVSTIGYGDITPRTSLGHVFVIVMIIGIFTIVPAEVNKLNVLAKQSNAWDKEIVVKSSGHVIVSGCGVHE
;
A
#
# COMPACT_ATOMS: atom_id res chain seq x y z
N MET A 1 -36.46 69.09 15.42
CA MET A 1 -37.32 68.28 16.33
C MET A 1 -38.60 67.98 15.56
N PRO A 2 -39.07 66.72 15.52
CA PRO A 2 -39.27 65.75 16.61
C PRO A 2 -38.30 64.54 16.51
N GLU A 3 -37.87 63.80 17.54
CA GLU A 3 -38.48 63.13 18.72
C GLU A 3 -39.03 61.71 18.42
N TYR A 4 -38.77 60.80 19.37
CA TYR A 4 -39.14 59.37 19.52
C TYR A 4 -38.12 58.33 19.00
N LEU A 5 -37.74 57.25 19.72
CA LEU A 5 -38.28 56.63 20.94
C LEU A 5 -37.22 55.63 21.51
N GLU A 6 -36.81 55.75 22.77
CA GLU A 6 -36.10 54.67 23.49
C GLU A 6 -37.11 53.60 23.91
N MET A 7 -36.82 52.33 23.61
CA MET A 7 -37.53 51.18 24.17
C MET A 7 -36.54 50.33 24.96
N THR A 8 -36.67 50.40 26.28
CA THR A 8 -36.19 49.38 27.22
C THR A 8 -37.26 48.29 27.33
N THR A 9 -36.86 47.01 27.35
CA THR A 9 -37.56 45.92 28.07
C THR A 9 -36.69 44.65 28.09
N PRO A 10 -36.88 43.77 29.09
CA PRO A 10 -35.86 42.97 29.75
C PRO A 10 -35.98 41.46 29.41
N GLU A 11 -35.20 40.62 30.11
CA GLU A 11 -35.31 39.15 30.14
C GLU A 11 -34.86 38.39 28.87
N ARG A 12 -33.65 38.67 28.39
CA ARG A 12 -32.97 37.74 27.46
C ARG A 12 -31.51 37.45 27.80
N ASP A 13 -31.09 37.80 29.00
CA ASP A 13 -29.68 37.69 29.40
C ASP A 13 -29.36 36.39 30.16
N SER A 14 -30.33 35.72 30.81
CA SER A 14 -30.06 34.51 31.60
C SER A 14 -29.80 33.26 30.76
N GLU A 15 -30.56 33.04 29.69
CA GLU A 15 -30.33 31.90 28.77
C GLU A 15 -29.07 32.11 27.91
N VAL A 16 -28.75 33.35 27.57
CA VAL A 16 -27.54 33.68 26.81
C VAL A 16 -26.31 33.58 27.72
N GLN A 17 -26.38 34.04 28.97
CA GLN A 17 -25.30 33.86 29.95
C GLN A 17 -25.10 32.39 30.30
N ALA A 18 -26.17 31.60 30.48
CA ALA A 18 -26.04 30.16 30.73
C ALA A 18 -25.36 29.42 29.56
N ARG A 19 -25.68 29.79 28.30
CA ARG A 19 -25.01 29.23 27.11
C ARG A 19 -23.57 29.68 26.96
N LEU A 20 -23.24 30.91 27.37
CA LEU A 20 -21.87 31.40 27.37
C LEU A 20 -21.04 30.73 28.47
N GLU A 21 -21.61 30.47 29.64
CA GLU A 21 -20.95 29.70 30.71
C GLU A 21 -20.77 28.22 30.34
N GLU A 22 -21.72 27.59 29.65
CA GLU A 22 -21.55 26.23 29.09
C GLU A 22 -20.45 26.19 28.02
N MET A 23 -20.37 27.19 27.12
CA MET A 23 -19.31 27.28 26.12
C MET A 23 -17.93 27.48 26.76
N ASP A 24 -17.81 28.35 27.76
CA ASP A 24 -16.55 28.66 28.47
C ASP A 24 -16.07 27.46 29.31
N MET A 25 -17.00 26.64 29.83
CA MET A 25 -16.69 25.35 30.46
C MET A 25 -16.22 24.30 29.47
N THR A 26 -16.79 24.27 28.26
CA THR A 26 -16.40 23.32 27.21
C THR A 26 -15.02 23.66 26.62
N GLU A 27 -14.69 24.95 26.49
CA GLU A 27 -13.34 25.40 26.12
C GLU A 27 -12.31 25.06 27.20
N ARG A 28 -12.64 25.21 28.50
CA ARG A 28 -11.74 24.80 29.59
C ARG A 28 -11.51 23.28 29.66
N GLU A 29 -12.53 22.46 29.39
CA GLU A 29 -12.36 21.00 29.30
C GLU A 29 -11.53 20.60 28.07
N GLN A 30 -11.63 21.33 26.96
CA GLN A 30 -10.77 21.13 25.79
C GLN A 30 -9.32 21.55 26.06
N ASP A 31 -9.10 22.67 26.72
CA ASP A 31 -7.75 23.14 27.09
C ASP A 31 -7.09 22.22 28.13
N GLU A 32 -7.85 21.68 29.10
CA GLU A 32 -7.33 20.66 30.02
C GLU A 32 -7.04 19.33 29.32
N ALA A 33 -7.86 18.91 28.34
CA ALA A 33 -7.58 17.73 27.51
C ALA A 33 -6.31 17.91 26.65
N ILE A 34 -6.08 19.12 26.13
CA ILE A 34 -4.87 19.48 25.37
C ILE A 34 -3.64 19.50 26.28
N GLN A 35 -3.74 20.03 27.51
CA GLN A 35 -2.60 20.05 28.45
C GLN A 35 -2.23 18.66 29.01
N VAL A 36 -3.16 17.71 29.07
CA VAL A 36 -2.85 16.33 29.50
C VAL A 36 -2.18 15.52 28.39
N GLU A 37 -2.41 15.86 27.11
CA GLU A 37 -1.78 15.17 25.96
C GLU A 37 -0.37 15.70 25.64
N ASP A 38 -0.02 16.91 26.12
CA ASP A 38 1.27 17.58 25.90
C ASP A 38 2.36 17.18 26.95
N SER A 39 2.36 15.91 27.37
CA SER A 39 3.48 15.35 28.12
C SER A 39 4.71 15.23 27.20
N PRO A 40 5.91 15.75 27.53
CA PRO A 40 7.01 15.95 26.57
C PRO A 40 7.70 14.68 26.04
N ASN A 41 7.13 13.50 26.24
CA ASN A 41 7.82 12.21 26.02
C ASN A 41 6.98 11.24 25.19
N LYS A 42 6.84 11.49 23.88
CA LYS A 42 6.55 10.41 22.93
C LYS A 42 6.88 10.63 21.45
N TYR A 43 7.51 11.75 21.07
CA TYR A 43 7.91 12.04 19.68
C TYR A 43 9.42 11.97 19.40
N GLU A 44 10.20 11.27 20.25
CA GLU A 44 11.55 10.82 19.89
C GLU A 44 11.52 9.39 19.34
N SER A 45 10.97 9.18 18.12
CA SER A 45 11.22 7.93 17.36
C SER A 45 10.85 8.00 15.86
N MET A 46 11.05 9.14 15.20
CA MET A 46 11.22 9.15 13.74
C MET A 46 12.63 9.63 13.39
N PRO A 47 13.42 8.83 12.66
CA PRO A 47 14.75 9.27 12.24
C PRO A 47 14.60 10.39 11.22
N ARG A 48 15.00 11.59 11.63
CA ARG A 48 15.38 12.68 10.74
C ARG A 48 16.56 12.15 9.93
N PHE A 49 16.36 11.88 8.64
CA PHE A 49 17.42 11.39 7.74
C PHE A 49 18.38 12.55 7.44
N GLU A 50 19.24 12.87 8.41
CA GLU A 50 20.48 13.57 8.15
C GLU A 50 21.40 12.57 7.44
N GLY A 51 21.73 12.87 6.18
CA GLY A 51 22.77 12.18 5.43
C GLY A 51 24.15 12.45 6.06
N GLY A 52 24.41 11.81 7.19
CA GLY A 52 25.72 11.76 7.84
C GLY A 52 26.46 10.50 7.39
N ILE A 53 27.57 10.71 6.70
CA ILE A 53 28.56 9.67 6.37
C ILE A 53 29.07 9.06 7.68
N THR A 54 28.62 7.86 8.02
CA THR A 54 29.13 7.13 9.19
C THR A 54 30.46 6.45 8.83
N SER A 55 31.56 7.12 9.14
CA SER A 55 32.90 6.52 9.13
C SER A 55 33.04 5.60 10.34
N ARG A 56 32.89 4.29 10.14
CA ARG A 56 33.12 3.27 11.17
C ARG A 56 34.60 2.88 11.17
N GLY A 57 35.31 3.24 12.25
CA GLY A 57 36.71 2.86 12.47
C GLY A 57 37.40 3.78 13.47
N SER A 58 36.98 3.72 14.74
CA SER A 58 37.70 4.36 15.85
C SER A 58 38.74 3.38 16.40
N ASP A 59 39.90 3.32 15.75
CA ASP A 59 41.11 2.84 16.42
C ASP A 59 41.79 4.05 17.08
N ASN A 60 42.19 3.84 18.34
CA ASN A 60 42.78 4.80 19.26
C ASN A 60 43.85 5.70 18.62
N PHE A 61 43.67 7.02 18.66
CA PHE A 61 44.77 7.96 18.44
C PHE A 61 44.61 9.20 19.31
N SER A 62 45.48 9.32 20.33
CA SER A 62 45.72 10.55 21.09
C SER A 62 46.30 11.62 20.16
N PRO A 63 45.92 12.91 20.31
CA PRO A 63 46.47 13.95 19.46
C PRO A 63 47.85 14.35 19.99
N ASP A 64 48.90 13.90 19.32
CA ASP A 64 50.21 14.53 19.46
C ASP A 64 50.14 15.92 18.81
N LYS A 65 50.46 16.94 19.61
CA LYS A 65 50.49 18.33 19.19
C LYS A 65 51.88 18.61 18.64
N SER A 66 52.10 18.33 17.36
CA SER A 66 53.15 19.03 16.61
C SER A 66 52.84 19.03 15.11
N THR A 67 52.71 20.26 14.59
CA THR A 67 53.26 20.74 13.33
C THR A 67 53.13 19.82 12.10
N GLU A 68 52.26 20.18 11.16
CA GLU A 68 52.67 20.48 9.77
C GLU A 68 51.48 20.95 8.92
N ALA A 69 51.71 22.02 8.16
CA ALA A 69 50.83 22.48 7.10
C ALA A 69 50.88 21.47 5.93
N GLY A 70 50.07 20.41 6.01
CA GLY A 70 50.01 19.34 5.02
C GLY A 70 48.72 19.41 4.21
N ARG A 71 48.86 19.58 2.89
CA ARG A 71 47.83 19.47 1.83
C ARG A 71 46.60 18.65 2.25
N SER A 72 45.41 19.25 2.15
CA SER A 72 44.15 18.49 2.18
C SER A 72 44.14 17.52 1.00
N VAL A 73 44.52 16.27 1.24
CA VAL A 73 44.48 15.22 0.23
C VAL A 73 43.01 14.93 -0.02
N ALA A 74 42.47 15.42 -1.14
CA ALA A 74 41.12 15.12 -1.57
C ALA A 74 41.02 13.59 -1.75
N ARG A 75 40.36 12.91 -0.81
CA ARG A 75 40.04 11.49 -0.96
C ARG A 75 39.04 11.37 -2.11
N VAL A 76 39.48 10.80 -3.22
CA VAL A 76 38.61 10.45 -4.34
C VAL A 76 37.70 9.31 -3.88
N TYR A 77 36.43 9.65 -3.63
CA TYR A 77 35.41 8.66 -3.33
C TYR A 77 35.14 7.81 -4.58
N VAL A 78 35.48 6.53 -4.53
CA VAL A 78 35.15 5.58 -5.60
C VAL A 78 33.85 4.90 -5.19
N PRO A 79 32.72 5.20 -5.85
CA PRO A 79 31.44 4.62 -5.45
C PRO A 79 31.46 3.11 -5.65
N THR A 80 30.85 2.40 -4.71
CA THR A 80 30.71 0.94 -4.77
C THR A 80 29.79 0.53 -5.93
N LEU A 81 29.87 -0.73 -6.36
CA LEU A 81 28.99 -1.24 -7.43
C LEU A 81 27.50 -1.14 -7.04
N GLN A 82 27.20 -1.32 -5.75
CA GLN A 82 25.86 -1.13 -5.19
C GLN A 82 25.37 0.31 -5.35
N GLU A 83 26.19 1.31 -5.00
CA GLU A 83 25.84 2.72 -5.15
C GLU A 83 25.68 3.14 -6.61
N ARG A 84 26.53 2.62 -7.50
CA ARG A 84 26.40 2.85 -8.95
C ARG A 84 25.06 2.34 -9.46
N VAL A 85 24.68 1.12 -9.08
CA VAL A 85 23.39 0.53 -9.48
C VAL A 85 22.22 1.29 -8.83
N HIS A 86 22.35 1.70 -7.56
CA HIS A 86 21.35 2.50 -6.85
C HIS A 86 21.08 3.83 -7.57
N VAL A 87 22.12 4.55 -7.96
CA VAL A 87 22.01 5.83 -8.69
C VAL A 87 21.37 5.63 -10.07
N VAL A 88 21.69 4.54 -10.77
CA VAL A 88 21.06 4.21 -12.05
C VAL A 88 19.57 3.90 -11.88
N MET A 89 19.20 3.17 -10.83
CA MET A 89 17.81 2.83 -10.51
C MET A 89 16.99 4.01 -10.00
N LEU A 90 17.61 5.01 -9.37
CA LEU A 90 16.96 6.29 -9.06
C LEU A 90 16.71 7.15 -10.31
N GLY A 91 17.41 6.86 -11.40
CA GLY A 91 17.30 7.57 -12.66
C GLY A 91 16.12 7.16 -13.53
N PRO A 92 16.07 7.64 -14.79
CA PRO A 92 15.01 7.28 -15.75
C PRO A 92 14.97 5.78 -16.07
N PHE A 93 16.09 5.08 -15.87
CA PHE A 93 16.15 3.63 -16.09
C PHE A 93 15.27 2.86 -15.11
N GLY A 94 15.27 3.22 -13.82
CA GLY A 94 14.39 2.58 -12.84
C GLY A 94 12.91 2.81 -13.15
N LEU A 95 12.55 4.03 -13.57
CA LEU A 95 11.18 4.33 -14.03
C LEU A 95 10.77 3.44 -15.22
N VAL A 96 11.65 3.24 -16.19
CA VAL A 96 11.38 2.35 -17.33
C VAL A 96 11.23 0.91 -16.86
N LEU A 97 12.07 0.44 -15.94
CA LEU A 97 11.98 -0.90 -15.38
C LEU A 97 10.64 -1.11 -14.67
N GLU A 98 10.21 -0.16 -13.84
CA GLU A 98 8.91 -0.19 -13.18
C GLU A 98 7.73 -0.17 -14.17
N LEU A 99 7.83 0.62 -15.24
CA LEU A 99 6.82 0.64 -16.30
C LEU A 99 6.75 -0.70 -17.03
N VAL A 100 7.90 -1.30 -17.35
CA VAL A 100 7.96 -2.63 -17.97
C VAL A 100 7.37 -3.69 -17.03
N ASN A 101 7.72 -3.65 -15.75
CA ASN A 101 7.14 -4.51 -14.72
C ASN A 101 5.62 -4.40 -14.66
N PHE A 102 5.10 -3.18 -14.71
CA PHE A 102 3.68 -2.89 -14.72
C PHE A 102 3.00 -3.48 -15.97
N VAL A 103 3.54 -3.21 -17.16
CA VAL A 103 2.99 -3.69 -18.43
C VAL A 103 2.99 -5.23 -18.48
N LEU A 104 4.12 -5.86 -18.11
CA LEU A 104 4.21 -7.32 -18.04
C LEU A 104 3.24 -7.91 -17.04
N SER A 105 3.08 -7.29 -15.86
CA SER A 105 2.11 -7.75 -14.85
C SER A 105 0.67 -7.63 -15.35
N MET A 106 0.32 -6.56 -16.05
CA MET A 106 -1.00 -6.37 -16.67
C MET A 106 -1.26 -7.36 -17.80
N LEU A 107 -0.27 -7.64 -18.64
CA LEU A 107 -0.38 -8.63 -19.72
C LEU A 107 -0.61 -10.03 -19.16
N ILE A 108 0.09 -10.41 -18.09
CA ILE A 108 -0.13 -11.73 -17.47
C ILE A 108 -1.48 -11.77 -16.74
N PHE A 109 -1.83 -10.72 -16.00
CA PHE A 109 -3.13 -10.65 -15.32
C PHE A 109 -4.27 -10.78 -16.32
N SER A 110 -4.25 -10.02 -17.43
CA SER A 110 -5.25 -10.13 -18.48
C SER A 110 -5.24 -11.50 -19.16
N ALA A 111 -4.08 -12.10 -19.40
CA ALA A 111 -3.97 -13.48 -19.90
C ALA A 111 -4.60 -14.51 -18.96
N TYR A 112 -4.43 -14.34 -17.64
CA TYR A 112 -5.01 -15.17 -16.61
C TYR A 112 -6.53 -15.00 -16.52
N ILE A 113 -7.03 -13.76 -16.55
CA ILE A 113 -8.48 -13.51 -16.61
C ILE A 113 -9.08 -14.13 -17.86
N ALA A 114 -8.42 -14.04 -19.02
CA ALA A 114 -8.88 -14.71 -20.24
C ALA A 114 -8.92 -16.25 -20.10
N GLU A 115 -7.94 -16.85 -19.43
CA GLU A 115 -7.92 -18.29 -19.12
C GLU A 115 -9.11 -18.71 -18.25
N LEU A 116 -9.54 -17.83 -17.36
CA LEU A 116 -10.60 -18.07 -16.40
C LEU A 116 -11.99 -18.20 -17.04
N TYR A 117 -12.20 -17.58 -18.21
CA TYR A 117 -13.44 -17.64 -18.98
C TYR A 117 -13.39 -18.61 -20.17
N GLY A 118 -12.20 -18.90 -20.72
CA GLY A 118 -12.04 -19.70 -21.94
C GLY A 118 -11.39 -21.06 -21.71
N GLN A 119 -12.18 -22.12 -21.50
CA GLN A 119 -11.67 -23.51 -21.47
C GLN A 119 -11.14 -24.03 -22.83
N SER A 120 -11.23 -23.28 -23.93
CA SER A 120 -10.81 -23.76 -25.26
C SER A 120 -9.39 -23.37 -25.69
N ILE A 121 -8.67 -22.55 -24.93
CA ILE A 121 -7.24 -22.23 -25.19
C ILE A 121 -6.34 -23.12 -24.31
N TYR A 122 -6.72 -24.39 -24.16
CA TYR A 122 -6.11 -25.33 -23.22
C TYR A 122 -4.74 -25.85 -23.63
N TYR A 123 -4.23 -25.52 -24.82
CA TYR A 123 -3.00 -26.12 -25.36
C TYR A 123 -2.29 -25.22 -26.37
N SER A 124 -1.75 -24.10 -25.90
CA SER A 124 -0.66 -23.46 -26.62
C SER A 124 0.60 -23.72 -25.79
N ASP A 125 1.38 -24.71 -26.24
CA ASP A 125 2.72 -25.06 -25.72
C ASP A 125 3.65 -23.82 -25.62
N SER A 126 3.30 -22.74 -26.32
CA SER A 126 3.99 -21.46 -26.30
C SER A 126 3.63 -20.52 -25.13
N ARG A 127 2.62 -20.78 -24.28
CA ARG A 127 2.30 -19.90 -23.13
C ARG A 127 3.20 -20.13 -21.92
N THR A 128 3.47 -21.39 -21.59
CA THR A 128 4.40 -21.79 -20.51
C THR A 128 5.78 -21.12 -20.62
N PRO A 129 6.46 -21.10 -21.78
CA PRO A 129 7.76 -20.43 -21.90
C PRO A 129 7.65 -18.92 -21.73
N VAL A 130 6.56 -18.28 -22.16
CA VAL A 130 6.35 -16.83 -21.93
C VAL A 130 6.20 -16.55 -20.43
N GLU A 131 5.40 -17.33 -19.71
CA GLU A 131 5.28 -17.20 -18.26
C GLU A 131 6.62 -17.39 -17.55
N MET A 132 7.44 -18.33 -18.02
CA MET A 132 8.77 -18.61 -17.48
C MET A 132 9.74 -17.45 -17.70
N VAL A 133 9.79 -16.88 -18.91
CA VAL A 133 10.65 -15.73 -19.23
C VAL A 133 10.26 -14.53 -18.38
N VAL A 134 8.96 -14.25 -18.27
CA VAL A 134 8.48 -13.11 -17.50
C VAL A 134 8.65 -13.32 -16.00
N THR A 135 8.47 -14.54 -15.49
CA THR A 135 8.76 -14.86 -14.08
C THR A 135 10.24 -14.70 -13.78
N SER A 136 11.12 -15.14 -14.69
CA SER A 136 12.57 -14.96 -14.58
C SER A 136 12.95 -13.48 -14.54
N PHE A 137 12.30 -12.64 -15.37
CA PHE A 137 12.46 -11.19 -15.31
C PHE A 137 12.09 -10.62 -13.93
N PHE A 138 10.97 -11.03 -13.33
CA PHE A 138 10.57 -10.58 -12.00
C PHE A 138 11.53 -11.03 -10.89
N ILE A 139 12.11 -12.24 -11.00
CA ILE A 139 13.12 -12.72 -10.06
C ILE A 139 14.37 -11.83 -10.13
N VAL A 140 14.81 -11.47 -11.33
CA VAL A 140 15.96 -10.58 -11.53
C VAL A 140 15.66 -9.20 -10.97
N ASP A 141 14.50 -8.62 -11.27
CA ASP A 141 14.08 -7.32 -10.73
C ASP A 141 14.04 -7.33 -9.19
N PHE A 142 13.41 -8.33 -8.58
CA PHE A 142 13.41 -8.48 -7.13
C PHE A 142 14.83 -8.62 -6.56
N GLY A 143 15.69 -9.42 -7.20
CA GLY A 143 17.08 -9.58 -6.80
C GLY A 143 17.89 -8.29 -6.89
N LEU A 144 17.67 -7.48 -7.93
CA LEU A 144 18.30 -6.16 -8.07
C LEU A 144 17.86 -5.23 -6.93
N ASN A 145 16.58 -5.19 -6.60
CA ASN A 145 16.06 -4.36 -5.51
C ASN A 145 16.59 -4.80 -4.13
N VAL A 146 16.71 -6.11 -3.89
CA VAL A 146 17.34 -6.66 -2.68
C VAL A 146 18.82 -6.30 -2.61
N PHE A 147 19.54 -6.35 -3.74
CA PHE A 147 20.97 -6.00 -3.81
C PHE A 147 21.22 -4.51 -3.56
N ILE A 148 20.32 -3.64 -4.02
CA ILE A 148 20.42 -2.19 -3.84
C ILE A 148 20.11 -1.77 -2.41
N ALA A 149 19.21 -2.50 -1.73
CA ALA A 149 18.80 -2.18 -0.37
C ALA A 149 19.98 -2.20 0.62
N ALA A 150 20.09 -1.17 1.46
CA ALA A 150 21.09 -1.12 2.53
C ALA A 150 20.89 -2.26 3.55
N GLU A 151 19.64 -2.66 3.78
CA GLU A 151 19.25 -3.75 4.69
C GLU A 151 18.38 -4.77 3.93
N PRO A 152 18.97 -5.79 3.27
CA PRO A 152 18.26 -6.67 2.34
C PRO A 152 17.11 -7.43 3.02
N TRP A 153 17.33 -7.94 4.23
CA TRP A 153 16.29 -8.66 4.98
C TRP A 153 15.11 -7.78 5.37
N LYS A 154 15.38 -6.53 5.78
CA LYS A 154 14.31 -5.58 6.09
C LYS A 154 13.53 -5.17 4.83
N PHE A 155 14.20 -5.10 3.69
CA PHE A 155 13.55 -4.87 2.41
C PHE A 155 12.63 -6.04 2.01
N VAL A 156 13.09 -7.29 2.15
CA VAL A 156 12.27 -8.48 1.84
C VAL A 156 10.98 -8.52 2.66
N PHE A 157 11.05 -8.19 3.96
CA PHE A 157 9.89 -8.12 4.85
C PHE A 157 9.13 -6.78 4.79
N SER A 158 9.50 -5.87 3.90
CA SER A 158 8.74 -4.65 3.64
C SER A 158 7.49 -4.94 2.80
N VAL A 159 6.52 -4.03 2.80
CA VAL A 159 5.31 -4.14 1.96
C VAL A 159 5.66 -4.31 0.48
N HIS A 160 6.71 -3.64 0.00
CA HIS A 160 7.15 -3.72 -1.40
C HIS A 160 7.77 -5.09 -1.72
N GLY A 161 8.66 -5.57 -0.85
CA GLY A 161 9.29 -6.88 -0.98
C GLY A 161 8.30 -8.03 -0.84
N MET A 162 7.30 -7.90 0.03
CA MET A 162 6.26 -8.90 0.22
C MET A 162 5.35 -9.03 -1.01
N ILE A 163 5.01 -7.91 -1.68
CA ILE A 163 4.26 -7.95 -2.95
C ILE A 163 5.07 -8.68 -4.03
N ASP A 164 6.38 -8.48 -4.11
CA ASP A 164 7.22 -9.27 -5.03
C ASP A 164 7.26 -10.74 -4.67
N LEU A 165 7.49 -11.05 -3.40
CA LEU A 165 7.61 -12.41 -2.94
C LEU A 165 6.32 -13.21 -3.20
N VAL A 166 5.17 -12.65 -2.83
CA VAL A 166 3.85 -13.25 -3.02
C VAL A 166 3.50 -13.44 -4.50
N THR A 167 4.10 -12.66 -5.40
CA THR A 167 3.84 -12.76 -6.85
C THR A 167 4.82 -13.68 -7.58
N ILE A 168 6.03 -13.86 -7.02
CA ILE A 168 7.08 -14.74 -7.57
C ILE A 168 6.90 -16.18 -7.06
N ILE A 169 6.68 -16.37 -5.76
CA ILE A 169 6.65 -17.70 -5.11
C ILE A 169 5.68 -18.67 -5.79
N PRO A 170 4.38 -18.33 -6.00
CA PRO A 170 3.44 -19.29 -6.57
C PRO A 170 3.84 -19.75 -7.98
N SER A 171 4.45 -18.84 -8.74
CA SER A 171 4.95 -19.07 -10.09
C SER A 171 6.16 -19.99 -10.11
N LEU A 172 7.06 -19.79 -9.15
CA LEU A 172 8.26 -20.60 -8.97
C LEU A 172 7.89 -22.03 -8.55
N ILE A 173 6.95 -22.17 -7.61
CA ILE A 173 6.47 -23.47 -7.14
C ILE A 173 5.84 -24.29 -8.27
N VAL A 174 4.95 -23.67 -9.07
CA VAL A 174 4.32 -24.35 -10.23
C VAL A 174 5.34 -24.77 -11.29
N PHE A 175 6.48 -24.07 -11.38
CA PHE A 175 7.53 -24.38 -12.34
C PHE A 175 8.43 -25.56 -11.92
N ILE A 176 8.69 -25.71 -10.61
CA ILE A 176 9.64 -26.71 -10.09
C ILE A 176 9.11 -28.15 -10.19
N GLU A 177 7.80 -28.36 -10.27
CA GLU A 177 7.21 -29.71 -10.25
C GLU A 177 6.32 -30.02 -11.46
N PRO A 178 6.88 -30.55 -12.56
CA PRO A 178 6.09 -31.17 -13.63
C PRO A 178 5.79 -32.66 -13.37
N TRP A 179 6.34 -33.28 -12.31
CA TRP A 179 6.38 -34.74 -12.14
C TRP A 179 5.93 -35.19 -10.73
N SER A 180 4.72 -35.77 -10.67
CA SER A 180 4.26 -36.74 -9.65
C SER A 180 3.85 -36.24 -8.26
N ARG A 181 2.53 -36.13 -8.03
CA ARG A 181 1.72 -36.96 -7.09
C ARG A 181 0.26 -36.46 -7.05
N SER A 182 -0.67 -37.40 -7.08
CA SER A 182 -2.12 -37.21 -7.28
C SER A 182 -2.83 -36.34 -6.23
N ASP A 183 -2.25 -36.15 -5.04
CA ASP A 183 -2.98 -35.60 -3.90
C ASP A 183 -2.73 -34.09 -3.67
N LEU A 184 -1.71 -33.50 -4.29
CA LEU A 184 -1.38 -32.07 -4.16
C LEU A 184 -1.93 -31.20 -5.29
N MET A 185 -2.67 -31.78 -6.24
CA MET A 185 -3.26 -31.03 -7.36
C MET A 185 -4.12 -29.86 -6.89
N PHE A 186 -4.80 -30.02 -5.74
CA PHE A 186 -5.56 -28.95 -5.09
C PHE A 186 -4.67 -27.76 -4.67
N VAL A 187 -3.53 -28.01 -4.01
CA VAL A 187 -2.62 -26.95 -3.55
C VAL A 187 -2.07 -26.19 -4.75
N PHE A 188 -1.67 -26.88 -5.82
CA PHE A 188 -1.21 -26.22 -7.04
C PHE A 188 -2.32 -25.42 -7.72
N ARG A 189 -3.58 -25.88 -7.67
CA ARG A 189 -4.74 -25.12 -8.19
C ARG A 189 -4.90 -23.80 -7.44
N VAL A 190 -4.85 -23.82 -6.12
CA VAL A 190 -4.92 -22.61 -5.28
C VAL A 190 -3.71 -21.69 -5.51
N LEU A 191 -2.50 -22.24 -5.65
CA LEU A 191 -1.29 -21.48 -5.98
C LEU A 191 -1.39 -20.74 -7.32
N ARG A 192 -2.09 -21.32 -8.31
CA ARG A 192 -2.34 -20.63 -9.59
C ARG A 192 -3.21 -19.38 -9.42
N ILE A 193 -4.16 -19.39 -8.48
CA ILE A 193 -5.01 -18.23 -8.21
C ILE A 193 -4.23 -17.07 -7.61
N PHE A 194 -3.25 -17.34 -6.75
CA PHE A 194 -2.40 -16.29 -6.18
C PHE A 194 -1.64 -15.47 -7.25
N ARG A 195 -1.56 -15.93 -8.51
CA ARG A 195 -1.07 -15.11 -9.63
C ARG A 195 -1.92 -13.85 -9.84
N ILE A 196 -3.19 -13.82 -9.42
CA ILE A 196 -4.04 -12.63 -9.49
C ILE A 196 -3.49 -11.50 -8.61
N LEU A 197 -2.75 -11.81 -7.55
CA LEU A 197 -2.05 -10.83 -6.71
C LEU A 197 -0.95 -10.07 -7.48
N ARG A 198 -0.58 -10.50 -8.69
CA ARG A 198 0.32 -9.73 -9.56
C ARG A 198 -0.24 -8.34 -9.87
N VAL A 199 -1.56 -8.15 -9.79
CA VAL A 199 -2.19 -6.83 -9.90
C VAL A 199 -1.75 -5.88 -8.79
N LEU A 200 -1.38 -6.37 -7.60
CA LEU A 200 -0.84 -5.57 -6.51
C LEU A 200 0.50 -4.92 -6.84
N ARG A 201 1.21 -5.39 -7.88
CA ARG A 201 2.43 -4.70 -8.36
C ARG A 201 2.13 -3.33 -8.97
N LEU A 202 0.91 -3.09 -9.46
CA LEU A 202 0.48 -1.74 -9.84
C LEU A 202 0.52 -0.78 -8.65
N ALA A 203 0.33 -1.27 -7.42
CA ALA A 203 0.47 -0.44 -6.22
C ALA A 203 1.89 0.11 -6.06
N ARG A 204 2.92 -0.58 -6.57
CA ARG A 204 4.30 -0.05 -6.56
C ARG A 204 4.47 1.12 -7.51
N TYR A 205 3.94 1.01 -8.74
CA TYR A 205 3.98 2.11 -9.70
C TYR A 205 3.23 3.35 -9.18
N ILE A 206 2.08 3.14 -8.51
CA ILE A 206 1.34 4.23 -7.87
C ILE A 206 2.16 4.88 -6.76
N ARG A 207 2.85 4.09 -5.93
CA ARG A 207 3.69 4.57 -4.82
C ARG A 207 5.02 5.21 -5.25
N PHE A 208 5.47 4.97 -6.50
CA PHE A 208 6.63 5.66 -7.04
C PHE A 208 6.34 7.15 -7.35
N LYS A 209 5.07 7.50 -7.61
CA LYS A 209 4.66 8.91 -7.69
C LYS A 209 4.51 9.50 -6.27
N LYS A 210 4.70 10.82 -6.14
CA LYS A 210 4.73 11.59 -4.87
C LYS A 210 3.71 11.09 -3.83
N HIS A 211 4.05 11.11 -2.54
CA HIS A 211 3.13 10.73 -1.47
C HIS A 211 1.97 11.73 -1.29
N GLY A 212 0.77 11.24 -1.02
CA GLY A 212 -0.42 12.04 -0.74
C GLY A 212 -1.68 11.19 -0.58
N PHE A 213 -2.79 11.82 -0.19
CA PHE A 213 -4.07 11.13 0.06
C PHE A 213 -4.59 10.37 -1.16
N GLU A 214 -4.52 10.96 -2.36
CA GLU A 214 -4.99 10.33 -3.61
C GLU A 214 -4.27 9.02 -3.92
N TYR A 215 -2.99 8.93 -3.56
CA TYR A 215 -2.15 7.75 -3.80
C TYR A 215 -2.49 6.62 -2.83
N GLU A 216 -2.64 6.93 -1.54
CA GLU A 216 -3.04 5.97 -0.52
C GLU A 216 -4.46 5.45 -0.79
N LEU A 217 -5.39 6.31 -1.24
CA LEU A 217 -6.71 5.92 -1.67
C LEU A 217 -6.67 4.96 -2.87
N GLY A 218 -5.85 5.25 -3.89
CA GLY A 218 -5.69 4.38 -5.05
C GLY A 218 -5.09 3.01 -4.71
N VAL A 219 -4.10 2.98 -3.82
CA VAL A 219 -3.50 1.75 -3.31
C VAL A 219 -4.51 0.92 -2.51
N PHE A 220 -5.33 1.57 -1.67
CA PHE A 220 -6.39 0.92 -0.91
C PHE A 220 -7.45 0.29 -1.82
N ILE A 221 -7.99 1.05 -2.79
CA ILE A 221 -8.99 0.53 -3.73
C ILE A 221 -8.42 -0.67 -4.50
N LEU A 222 -7.17 -0.55 -4.98
CA LEU A 222 -6.49 -1.62 -5.70
C LEU A 222 -6.28 -2.86 -4.82
N SER A 223 -5.88 -2.70 -3.56
CA SER A 223 -5.67 -3.81 -2.65
C SER A 223 -6.98 -4.50 -2.29
N THR A 224 -8.06 -3.75 -2.05
CA THR A 224 -9.41 -4.29 -1.82
C THR A 224 -9.89 -5.11 -3.01
N ILE A 225 -9.78 -4.59 -4.24
CA ILE A 225 -10.15 -5.32 -5.45
C ILE A 225 -9.32 -6.61 -5.58
N ALA A 226 -8.01 -6.54 -5.34
CA ALA A 226 -7.15 -7.72 -5.42
C ALA A 226 -7.51 -8.80 -4.39
N VAL A 227 -7.85 -8.41 -3.15
CA VAL A 227 -8.30 -9.35 -2.11
C VAL A 227 -9.62 -10.01 -2.50
N ILE A 228 -10.60 -9.25 -3.01
CA ILE A 228 -11.89 -9.78 -3.47
C ILE A 228 -11.69 -10.78 -4.61
N LEU A 229 -10.87 -10.43 -5.60
CA LEU A 229 -10.57 -11.30 -6.73
C LEU A 229 -9.82 -12.57 -6.31
N CYS A 230 -8.90 -12.46 -5.35
CA CYS A 230 -8.24 -13.62 -4.74
C CYS A 230 -9.23 -14.53 -4.04
N ALA A 231 -10.08 -13.96 -3.19
CA ALA A 231 -11.06 -14.72 -2.44
C ALA A 231 -12.01 -15.46 -3.37
N ALA A 232 -12.46 -14.81 -4.45
CA ALA A 232 -13.28 -15.41 -5.49
C ALA A 232 -12.58 -16.59 -6.16
N GLY A 233 -11.30 -16.43 -6.53
CA GLY A 233 -10.53 -17.52 -7.12
C GLY A 233 -10.33 -18.68 -6.15
N ILE A 234 -9.98 -18.42 -4.89
CA ILE A 234 -9.78 -19.46 -3.87
C ILE A 234 -11.07 -20.23 -3.63
N TYR A 235 -12.20 -19.52 -3.51
CA TYR A 235 -13.52 -20.12 -3.40
C TYR A 235 -13.83 -21.03 -4.60
N GLN A 236 -13.59 -20.54 -5.81
CA GLN A 236 -13.77 -21.33 -7.03
C GLN A 236 -12.91 -22.61 -7.00
N ALA A 237 -11.63 -22.51 -6.65
CA ALA A 237 -10.75 -23.69 -6.59
C ALA A 237 -11.19 -24.71 -5.55
N LEU A 238 -11.65 -24.25 -4.38
CA LEU A 238 -12.14 -25.09 -3.29
C LEU A 238 -13.41 -25.85 -3.66
N GLU A 239 -14.34 -25.16 -4.32
CA GLU A 239 -15.65 -25.72 -4.60
C GLU A 239 -15.73 -26.43 -5.95
N SER A 240 -14.84 -26.12 -6.90
CA SER A 240 -14.87 -26.64 -8.28
C SER A 240 -14.91 -28.17 -8.43
N GLU A 241 -14.49 -28.94 -7.43
CA GLU A 241 -14.54 -30.41 -7.46
C GLU A 241 -15.91 -30.99 -7.10
N GLN A 242 -16.74 -30.22 -6.38
CA GLN A 242 -18.05 -30.65 -5.91
C GLN A 242 -19.19 -30.33 -6.90
N TYR A 243 -18.91 -29.46 -7.86
CA TYR A 243 -19.80 -29.15 -8.97
C TYR A 243 -19.56 -30.13 -10.12
N GLY A 244 -20.62 -30.84 -10.55
CA GLY A 244 -20.55 -31.79 -11.67
C GLY A 244 -20.25 -31.12 -13.01
N GLU A 245 -19.93 -31.91 -14.05
CA GLU A 245 -19.55 -31.37 -15.37
C GLU A 245 -20.63 -30.48 -16.00
N ASP A 246 -21.91 -30.71 -15.67
CA ASP A 246 -23.06 -29.95 -16.19
C ASP A 246 -23.33 -28.62 -15.45
N GLU A 247 -22.82 -28.43 -14.23
CA GLU A 247 -23.04 -27.24 -13.39
C GLU A 247 -21.71 -26.65 -12.87
N LYS A 248 -20.68 -26.55 -13.72
CA LYS A 248 -19.38 -26.05 -13.27
C LYS A 248 -19.46 -24.61 -12.75
N LEU A 249 -19.10 -24.41 -11.48
CA LEU A 249 -19.00 -23.09 -10.85
C LEU A 249 -18.01 -22.21 -11.63
N GLN A 250 -18.53 -21.17 -12.27
CA GLN A 250 -17.69 -20.22 -13.01
C GLN A 250 -17.06 -19.21 -12.05
N PHE A 251 -16.03 -18.53 -12.52
CA PHE A 251 -15.36 -17.52 -11.70
C PHE A 251 -16.28 -16.35 -11.36
N HIS A 252 -17.17 -15.97 -12.28
CA HIS A 252 -18.10 -14.87 -12.03
C HIS A 252 -19.12 -15.23 -10.95
N ASP A 253 -19.56 -16.49 -10.86
CA ASP A 253 -20.41 -16.99 -9.78
C ASP A 253 -19.70 -16.90 -8.43
N SER A 254 -18.41 -17.27 -8.42
CA SER A 254 -17.57 -17.18 -7.22
C SER A 254 -17.31 -15.73 -6.81
N LEU A 255 -17.10 -14.84 -7.78
CA LEU A 255 -16.95 -13.41 -7.56
C LEU A 255 -18.24 -12.79 -7.03
N TYR A 256 -19.38 -13.16 -7.60
CA TYR A 256 -20.69 -12.76 -7.12
C TYR A 256 -20.91 -13.18 -5.67
N PHE A 257 -20.66 -14.45 -5.34
CA PHE A 257 -20.77 -14.96 -3.97
C PHE A 257 -19.90 -14.17 -2.99
N VAL A 258 -18.64 -13.92 -3.34
CA VAL A 258 -17.72 -13.14 -2.49
C VAL A 258 -18.20 -11.70 -2.34
N LEU A 259 -18.64 -11.05 -3.41
CA LEU A 259 -19.14 -9.66 -3.35
C LEU A 259 -20.38 -9.55 -2.45
N VAL A 260 -21.35 -10.44 -2.61
CA VAL A 260 -22.59 -10.51 -1.80
C VAL A 260 -22.28 -10.79 -0.33
N THR A 261 -21.26 -11.60 -0.06
CA THR A 261 -20.82 -11.93 1.29
C THR A 261 -20.07 -10.75 1.94
N VAL A 262 -19.13 -10.13 1.21
CA VAL A 262 -18.39 -8.93 1.66
C VAL A 262 -19.33 -7.77 1.91
N SER A 263 -20.35 -7.59 1.07
CA SER A 263 -21.37 -6.56 1.25
C SER A 263 -22.38 -6.90 2.36
N THR A 264 -22.22 -8.03 3.04
CA THR A 264 -23.11 -8.52 4.11
C THR A 264 -24.57 -8.72 3.69
N ILE A 265 -24.83 -8.87 2.38
CA ILE A 265 -26.18 -9.10 1.84
C ILE A 265 -26.59 -10.56 2.04
N GLY A 266 -25.71 -11.51 1.67
CA GLY A 266 -25.91 -12.93 1.93
C GLY A 266 -27.22 -13.53 1.38
N TYR A 267 -27.46 -13.44 0.06
CA TYR A 267 -28.68 -13.99 -0.56
C TYR A 267 -28.90 -15.50 -0.32
N GLY A 268 -27.82 -16.26 -0.14
CA GLY A 268 -27.89 -17.70 0.14
C GLY A 268 -28.21 -18.57 -1.09
N ASP A 269 -28.15 -18.00 -2.28
CA ASP A 269 -28.32 -18.67 -3.57
C ASP A 269 -27.09 -19.52 -3.95
N ILE A 270 -25.89 -19.04 -3.62
CA ILE A 270 -24.64 -19.80 -3.66
C ILE A 270 -24.13 -19.99 -2.24
N THR A 271 -23.82 -21.23 -1.88
CA THR A 271 -23.31 -21.60 -0.56
C THR A 271 -22.17 -22.62 -0.69
N PRO A 272 -21.15 -22.56 0.18
CA PRO A 272 -20.08 -23.56 0.17
C PRO A 272 -20.68 -24.95 0.41
N ARG A 273 -20.28 -25.93 -0.40
CA ARG A 273 -20.68 -27.33 -0.25
C ARG A 273 -19.57 -28.16 0.41
N THR A 274 -18.32 -27.73 0.31
CA THR A 274 -17.17 -28.45 0.86
C THR A 274 -16.82 -28.00 2.29
N SER A 275 -16.25 -28.89 3.10
CA SER A 275 -15.79 -28.52 4.45
C SER A 275 -14.69 -27.44 4.43
N LEU A 276 -13.79 -27.49 3.44
CA LEU A 276 -12.75 -26.47 3.29
C LEU A 276 -13.34 -25.13 2.82
N GLY A 277 -14.36 -25.13 1.97
CA GLY A 277 -15.10 -23.93 1.57
C GLY A 277 -15.79 -23.26 2.76
N HIS A 278 -16.39 -24.03 3.68
CA HIS A 278 -16.96 -23.49 4.91
C HIS A 278 -15.91 -22.81 5.78
N VAL A 279 -14.78 -23.48 6.02
CA VAL A 279 -13.67 -22.90 6.82
C VAL A 279 -13.13 -21.63 6.15
N PHE A 280 -12.97 -21.65 4.83
CA PHE A 280 -12.54 -20.49 4.06
C PHE A 280 -13.50 -19.30 4.22
N VAL A 281 -14.81 -19.52 4.08
CA VAL A 281 -15.82 -18.45 4.23
C VAL A 281 -15.80 -17.87 5.64
N ILE A 282 -15.67 -18.70 6.69
CA ILE A 282 -15.56 -18.23 8.08
C ILE A 282 -14.33 -17.33 8.24
N VAL A 283 -13.16 -17.78 7.78
CA VAL A 283 -11.91 -17.00 7.86
C VAL A 283 -11.99 -15.73 7.03
N MET A 284 -12.59 -15.79 5.84
CA MET A 284 -12.80 -14.65 4.95
C MET A 284 -13.65 -13.58 5.64
N ILE A 285 -14.76 -13.95 6.26
CA ILE A 285 -15.64 -13.02 6.99
C ILE A 285 -14.87 -12.36 8.13
N ILE A 286 -14.17 -13.13 8.97
CA ILE A 286 -13.35 -12.58 10.06
C ILE A 286 -12.28 -11.60 9.52
N GLY A 287 -11.62 -11.96 8.42
CA GLY A 287 -10.64 -11.12 7.76
C GLY A 287 -11.21 -9.79 7.27
N ILE A 288 -12.38 -9.80 6.61
CA ILE A 288 -13.02 -8.58 6.11
C ILE A 288 -13.41 -7.65 7.27
N PHE A 289 -14.00 -8.19 8.34
CA PHE A 289 -14.42 -7.42 9.51
C PHE A 289 -13.25 -6.81 10.29
N THR A 290 -12.03 -7.33 10.13
CA THR A 290 -10.84 -6.80 10.81
C THR A 290 -10.04 -5.86 9.92
N ILE A 291 -9.82 -6.23 8.66
CA ILE A 291 -8.97 -5.49 7.71
C ILE A 291 -9.67 -4.21 7.22
N VAL A 292 -10.94 -4.29 6.84
CA VAL A 292 -11.64 -3.13 6.22
C VAL A 292 -11.73 -1.94 7.18
N PRO A 293 -12.15 -2.09 8.45
CA PRO A 293 -12.19 -0.96 9.38
C PRO A 293 -10.80 -0.37 9.66
N ALA A 294 -9.76 -1.19 9.75
CA ALA A 294 -8.40 -0.73 10.01
C ALA A 294 -7.88 0.17 8.86
N GLU A 295 -8.08 -0.27 7.62
CA GLU A 295 -7.69 0.51 6.44
C GLU A 295 -8.53 1.79 6.28
N VAL A 296 -9.85 1.72 6.52
CA VAL A 296 -10.72 2.91 6.49
C VAL A 296 -10.30 3.93 7.55
N ASN A 297 -9.93 3.49 8.76
CA ASN A 297 -9.44 4.39 9.79
C ASN A 297 -8.14 5.08 9.39
N LYS A 298 -7.19 4.34 8.78
CA LYS A 298 -5.96 4.92 8.22
C LYS A 298 -6.27 6.00 7.18
N LEU A 299 -7.19 5.71 6.26
CA LEU A 299 -7.62 6.70 5.26
C LEU A 299 -8.31 7.91 5.88
N ASN A 300 -9.11 7.73 6.93
CA ASN A 300 -9.77 8.84 7.62
C ASN A 300 -8.76 9.79 8.28
N VAL A 301 -7.74 9.24 8.94
CA VAL A 301 -6.63 10.02 9.51
C VAL A 301 -5.91 10.81 8.41
N LEU A 302 -5.60 10.17 7.28
CA LEU A 302 -4.95 10.84 6.14
C LEU A 302 -5.86 11.90 5.49
N ALA A 303 -7.16 11.66 5.42
CA ALA A 303 -8.13 12.62 4.88
C ALA A 303 -8.21 13.87 5.76
N LYS A 304 -8.15 13.71 7.09
CA LYS A 304 -8.10 14.85 8.02
C LYS A 304 -6.80 15.65 7.92
N GLN A 305 -5.70 14.99 7.59
CA GLN A 305 -4.40 15.64 7.40
C GLN A 305 -4.27 16.34 6.05
N SER A 306 -5.03 15.92 5.02
CA SER A 306 -5.04 16.61 3.73
C SER A 306 -5.85 17.90 3.82
N ASN A 307 -5.18 19.03 4.01
CA ASN A 307 -5.84 20.34 4.01
C ASN A 307 -6.07 20.84 2.58
N ALA A 308 -7.11 21.66 2.38
CA ALA A 308 -7.36 22.30 1.09
C ALA A 308 -6.19 23.16 0.59
N TRP A 309 -5.34 23.61 1.52
CA TRP A 309 -4.15 24.44 1.31
C TRP A 309 -2.91 23.66 0.87
N ASP A 310 -2.89 22.32 0.94
CA ASP A 310 -1.75 21.47 0.56
C ASP A 310 -1.63 21.21 -0.96
N LYS A 311 -2.42 21.93 -1.77
CA LYS A 311 -2.46 21.72 -3.22
C LYS A 311 -1.29 22.40 -3.92
N GLU A 312 -0.64 21.67 -4.83
CA GLU A 312 0.40 22.20 -5.71
C GLU A 312 -0.23 23.22 -6.69
N ILE A 313 0.15 24.51 -6.56
CA ILE A 313 -0.32 25.56 -7.46
C ILE A 313 0.52 25.53 -8.75
N VAL A 314 -0.09 25.08 -9.85
CA VAL A 314 0.55 25.11 -11.18
C VAL A 314 0.35 26.48 -11.81
N VAL A 315 1.37 27.35 -11.70
CA VAL A 315 1.33 28.71 -12.22
C VAL A 315 1.57 28.71 -13.73
N LYS A 316 0.58 29.15 -14.51
CA LYS A 316 0.73 29.35 -15.97
C LYS A 316 1.26 30.76 -16.26
N SER A 317 2.54 30.86 -16.64
CA SER A 317 3.22 31.97 -17.36
C SER A 317 3.16 33.41 -16.81
N SER A 318 2.17 33.78 -16.00
CA SER A 318 2.12 35.04 -15.27
C SER A 318 2.87 34.85 -13.96
N GLY A 319 3.81 35.74 -13.64
CA GLY A 319 4.62 35.64 -12.43
C GLY A 319 3.77 35.43 -11.17
N HIS A 320 4.28 34.63 -10.23
CA HIS A 320 3.66 34.41 -8.94
C HIS A 320 4.57 34.94 -7.83
N VAL A 321 3.97 35.32 -6.71
CA VAL A 321 4.68 35.72 -5.50
C VAL A 321 4.27 34.76 -4.40
N ILE A 322 5.26 34.14 -3.76
CA ILE A 322 5.05 33.29 -2.58
C ILE A 322 5.23 34.17 -1.36
N VAL A 323 4.18 34.29 -0.56
CA VAL A 323 4.23 35.00 0.73
C VAL A 323 4.30 33.95 1.82
N SER A 324 5.30 34.06 2.70
CA SER A 324 5.48 33.21 3.86
C SER A 324 5.63 34.10 5.10
N GLY A 325 5.03 33.70 6.22
CA GLY A 325 5.04 34.46 7.47
C GLY A 325 4.42 33.69 8.63
N CYS A 326 4.54 34.22 9.85
CA CYS A 326 3.88 33.66 11.02
C CYS A 326 2.43 34.19 11.08
N GLY A 327 1.45 33.29 11.17
CA GLY A 327 0.05 33.69 11.29
C GLY A 327 -0.21 34.34 12.64
N VAL A 328 -0.52 35.64 12.64
CA VAL A 328 -1.10 36.31 13.81
C VAL A 328 -2.61 36.25 13.63
N HIS A 329 -3.26 35.32 14.31
CA HIS A 329 -4.71 35.33 14.47
C HIS A 329 -5.02 36.33 15.60
N GLU A 330 -5.72 37.43 15.26
CA GLU A 330 -6.34 38.34 16.24
C GLU A 330 -7.66 37.78 16.77
#